data_AF-A0AAN0LFK9-F1
#
_entry.id   AF-A0AAN0LFK9-F1
#
_cell.length_a   1.000
_cell.length_b   1.000
_cell.length_c   1.000
_cell.angle_alpha   90.00
_cell.angle_beta   90.00
_cell.angle_gamma   90.00
#
_symmetry.space_group_name_H-M   'P 1'
#
loop_
_entity.id
_entity.type
_entity.pdbx_description
1 polymer ?
#
loop_
_entity_poly.entity_id
_entity_poly.type
_entity_poly.pdbx_seq_one_letter_code
_entity_poly.pdbx_strand_id
1 'polypeptide(L)' 'MIQQTRESGQFPLRLPSELREEIKASASENGRSMNSEIVFQLMRAFRKEGVTSTKKADALA' A
#
# COMPACT_ATOMS: atom_id res chain seq x y z
N MET A 1 10.66 -9.24 -0.44
CA MET A 1 9.96 -9.04 0.84
C MET A 1 9.93 -7.54 1.12
N ILE A 2 8.75 -6.92 1.16
CA ILE A 2 8.65 -5.52 1.58
C ILE A 2 8.74 -5.53 3.11
N GLN A 3 9.91 -5.18 3.63
CA GLN A 3 10.17 -5.11 5.06
C GLN A 3 9.38 -3.91 5.59
N GLN A 4 8.23 -4.15 6.24
CA GLN A 4 7.54 -3.12 7.01
C GLN A 4 8.42 -2.79 8.21
N THR A 5 9.32 -1.81 8.04
CA THR A 5 10.02 -1.17 9.15
C THR A 5 8.96 -0.63 10.11
N ARG A 6 9.15 -0.86 11.41
CA ARG A 6 8.24 -0.50 12.51
C ARG A 6 7.88 0.99 12.61
N GLU A 7 8.39 1.83 11.71
CA GLU A 7 8.14 3.27 11.64
C GLU A 7 6.90 3.64 10.81
N SER A 8 6.29 2.70 10.08
CA SER A 8 4.99 2.95 9.46
C SER A 8 3.90 2.90 10.53
N GLY A 9 3.44 4.07 10.99
CA GLY A 9 2.32 4.20 11.91
C GLY A 9 1.05 3.51 11.38
N GLN A 10 0.23 2.97 12.29
CA GLN A 10 -1.05 2.38 11.92
C GLN A 10 -2.00 3.46 11.43
N PHE A 11 -2.59 3.28 10.25
CA PHE A 11 -3.61 4.18 9.71
C PHE A 11 -5.00 3.53 9.84
N PRO A 12 -5.85 3.99 10.77
CA PRO A 12 -7.19 3.44 10.93
C PRO A 12 -8.09 3.89 9.76
N LEU A 13 -8.23 3.05 8.75
CA LEU A 13 -9.07 3.30 7.57
C LEU A 13 -10.50 2.79 7.80
N ARG A 14 -11.51 3.65 7.59
CA ARG A 14 -12.91 3.21 7.54
C ARG A 14 -13.30 2.89 6.11
N LEU A 15 -13.52 1.62 5.82
CA LEU A 15 -13.99 1.14 4.53
C LEU A 15 -15.47 0.75 4.62
N PRO A 16 -16.27 0.97 3.56
CA PRO A 16 -17.56 0.32 3.40
C PRO A 16 -17.40 -1.20 3.52
N SER A 17 -18.40 -1.87 4.09
CA SER A 17 -18.35 -3.33 4.34
C SER A 17 -18.15 -4.14 3.05
N GLU A 18 -18.79 -3.71 1.96
CA GLU A 18 -18.68 -4.38 0.66
C GLU A 18 -17.24 -4.35 0.13
N LEU A 19 -16.63 -3.15 0.10
CA LEU A 19 -15.25 -2.97 -0.36
C LEU A 19 -14.23 -3.71 0.51
N ARG A 20 -14.50 -3.81 1.81
CA ARG A 20 -13.63 -4.56 2.74
C ARG A 20 -13.60 -6.04 2.40
N GLU A 21 -14.75 -6.66 2.14
CA GLU A 21 -14.82 -8.08 1.79
C GLU A 21 -14.20 -8.35 0.40
N GLU A 22 -14.37 -7.44 -0.56
CA GLU A 22 -13.73 -7.55 -1.88
C GLU A 22 -12.18 -7.53 -1.77
N ILE A 23 -11.62 -6.61 -0.98
CA ILE A 23 -10.16 -6.55 -0.75
C ILE A 23 -9.67 -7.82 -0.04
N LYS A 24 -10.46 -8.36 0.89
CA LYS A 24 -10.11 -9.58 1.61
C LYS A 24 -10.10 -10.80 0.68
N ALA A 25 -11.07 -10.91 -0.22
CA ALA A 25 -11.11 -11.95 -1.25
C ALA A 25 -9.88 -11.83 -2.17
N SER A 26 -9.62 -10.64 -2.73
CA SER A 26 -8.43 -10.39 -3.58
C SER A 26 -7.12 -10.72 -2.86
N ALA A 27 -6.99 -10.34 -1.58
CA ALA A 27 -5.80 -10.65 -0.79
C ALA A 27 -5.60 -12.16 -0.62
N SER A 28 -6.68 -12.91 -0.37
CA SER A 28 -6.64 -14.36 -0.23
C SER A 28 -6.26 -15.06 -1.53
N GLU A 29 -6.83 -14.63 -2.66
CA GLU A 29 -6.53 -15.18 -3.99
C GLU A 29 -5.07 -14.92 -4.39
N ASN A 30 -4.54 -13.76 -4.04
CA ASN A 30 -3.16 -13.37 -4.35
C ASN A 30 -2.13 -13.86 -3.31
N GLY A 31 -2.55 -14.58 -2.26
CA GLY A 31 -1.66 -15.07 -1.20
C GLY A 31 -0.98 -13.96 -0.40
N ARG A 32 -1.65 -12.81 -0.24
CA ARG A 32 -1.14 -11.61 0.45
C ARG A 32 -1.95 -11.32 1.70
N SER A 33 -1.34 -10.63 2.66
CA SER A 33 -2.11 -10.02 3.75
C SER A 33 -2.99 -8.90 3.19
N MET A 34 -4.10 -8.63 3.87
CA MET A 34 -5.01 -7.55 3.49
C MET A 34 -4.27 -6.20 3.38
N ASN A 35 -3.35 -5.92 4.30
CA ASN A 35 -2.54 -4.71 4.26
C ASN A 35 -1.62 -4.66 3.02
N SER A 36 -0.95 -5.77 2.69
CA SER A 36 -0.09 -5.85 1.50
C SER A 36 -0.89 -5.66 0.21
N GLU A 37 -2.12 -6.16 0.15
CA GLU A 37 -3.00 -5.98 -1.00
C GLU A 37 -3.49 -4.54 -1.14
N ILE A 38 -3.87 -3.89 -0.04
CA ILE A 38 -4.23 -2.47 -0.02
C ILE A 38 -3.05 -1.62 -0.53
N VAL A 39 -1.85 -1.84 0.02
CA VAL A 39 -0.64 -1.12 -0.41
C VAL A 39 -0.36 -1.36 -1.89
N PHE A 40 -0.45 -2.61 -2.37
CA PHE A 40 -0.24 -2.93 -3.77
C PHE A 40 -1.22 -2.20 -4.69
N GLN A 41 -2.51 -2.19 -4.35
CA GLN A 41 -3.54 -1.55 -5.15
C GLN A 41 -3.38 -0.02 -5.14
N LEU A 42 -3.04 0.59 -3.99
CA LEU A 42 -2.71 2.00 -3.90
C LEU A 42 -1.47 2.33 -4.75
N MET A 43 -0.38 1.58 -4.60
CA MET A 43 0.82 1.76 -5.43
C MET A 43 0.50 1.62 -6.91
N ARG A 44 -0.29 0.63 -7.31
CA ARG A 44 -0.71 0.42 -8.70
C ARG A 44 -1.56 1.58 -9.24
N ALA A 45 -2.48 2.12 -8.43
CA ALA A 45 -3.31 3.25 -8.80
C ALA A 45 -2.47 4.52 -8.99
N PHE A 46 -1.63 4.86 -8.01
CA PHE A 46 -0.81 6.09 -8.06
C PHE A 46 0.38 5.99 -9.03
N ARG A 47 0.96 4.80 -9.23
CA ARG A 47 2.09 4.62 -10.17
C ARG A 47 1.65 4.73 -11.64
N LYS A 48 0.35 4.58 -11.95
CA LYS A 48 -0.19 4.83 -13.29
C LYS A 48 -0.35 6.32 -13.62
N GLU A 49 -0.26 7.21 -12.63
CA GLU A 49 -0.53 8.65 -12.77
C GLU A 49 0.72 9.54 -12.67
N GLY A 50 1.94 9.00 -12.55
CA GLY A 50 3.10 9.90 -12.46
C GLY A 50 4.45 9.24 -12.22
N VAL A 51 5.10 8.82 -13.31
CA VAL A 51 6.57 8.86 -13.37
C VAL A 51 7.00 10.33 -13.45
N THR A 52 7.02 11.08 -12.34
CA THR A 52 7.83 12.31 -12.17
C THR A 52 7.69 12.92 -10.77
N SER A 53 8.51 12.46 -9.82
CA SER A 53 9.23 13.33 -8.88
C SER A 53 10.28 12.53 -8.10
N THR A 54 11.47 12.46 -8.69
CA THR A 54 12.77 12.55 -8.02
C THR A 54 12.71 13.62 -6.92
N LYS A 55 13.27 13.45 -5.72
CA LYS A 55 14.72 13.29 -5.47
C LYS A 55 14.98 12.57 -4.15
N LYS A 56 15.97 11.67 -4.19
CA LYS A 56 16.94 11.47 -3.12
C LYS A 56 17.62 12.81 -2.86
N ALA A 57 17.39 13.44 -1.71
CA ALA A 57 18.24 14.49 -1.16
C ALA A 57 17.85 14.68 0.30
N ASP A 58 18.48 13.92 1.20
CA ASP A 58 18.99 14.46 2.47
C ASP A 58 19.68 13.33 3.24
N ALA A 59 20.99 13.21 3.02
CA ALA A 59 21.96 12.65 3.96
C ALA A 59 23.36 12.97 3.42
N LEU A 60 23.78 14.23 3.51
CA LEU A 60 25.14 14.69 3.82
C LEU A 60 25.22 16.21 3.62
N ALA A 61 25.20 16.94 4.74
CA ALA A 61 25.85 18.24 4.93
C ALA A 61 26.22 18.35 6.41
#